data_AF-A0A8T4J7E4-F1
#
_entry.id   AF-A0A8T4J7E4-F1
#
_cell.length_a   1.000
_cell.length_b   1.000
_cell.length_c   1.000
_cell.angle_alpha   90.00
_cell.angle_beta   90.00
_cell.angle_gamma   90.00
#
_symmetry.space_group_name_H-M   'P 1'
#
loop_
_entity.id
_entity.type
_entity.pdbx_description
1 polymer ?
#
loop_
_entity_poly.entity_id
_entity_poly.type
_entity_poly.pdbx_seq_one_letter_code
_entity_poly.pdbx_strand_id
1 'polypeptide(L)' 'MTEGDILGHEPMGVVEEVGTEVTHLSPGDRVVVPFQIACGSCFMCDRGLQTQCETTQ' A
#
# COMPACT_ATOMS: atom_id res chain seq x y z
N MET A 1 15.52 13.02 8.57
CA MET A 1 15.42 11.74 9.28
C MET A 1 15.60 12.00 10.75
N THR A 2 14.62 11.58 11.54
CA THR A 2 14.61 11.66 12.99
C THR A 2 14.92 10.29 13.59
N GLU A 3 15.36 10.28 14.85
CA GLU A 3 15.53 9.04 15.60
C GLU A 3 14.18 8.29 15.66
N GLY A 4 14.18 7.01 15.27
CA GLY A 4 12.99 6.17 15.19
C GLY A 4 12.38 6.04 13.78
N ASP A 5 12.83 6.79 12.79
CA ASP A 5 12.37 6.63 11.40
C ASP A 5 12.76 5.24 10.88
N ILE A 6 11.76 4.45 10.46
CA ILE A 6 11.99 3.17 9.78
C ILE A 6 12.10 3.43 8.28
N LEU A 7 13.21 2.99 7.69
CA LEU A 7 13.49 3.14 6.26
C LEU A 7 13.12 1.89 5.45
N GLY A 8 12.97 2.10 4.14
CA GLY A 8 12.68 1.06 3.16
C GLY A 8 11.31 1.27 2.53
N HIS A 9 11.23 1.13 1.20
CA HIS A 9 10.01 1.40 0.46
C HIS A 9 9.76 0.41 -0.69
N GLU A 10 10.54 -0.69 -0.76
CA GLU A 10 10.35 -1.76 -1.75
C GLU A 10 10.17 -3.13 -1.06
N PRO A 11 9.27 -3.29 -0.09
CA PRO A 11 9.19 -4.54 0.65
C PRO A 11 8.38 -5.61 -0.10
N MET A 12 8.79 -6.85 0.13
CA MET A 12 8.03 -8.05 -0.20
C MET A 12 7.86 -8.88 1.07
N GLY A 13 6.79 -9.66 1.15
CA GLY A 13 6.53 -10.45 2.35
C GLY A 13 5.40 -11.45 2.21
N VAL A 14 5.00 -11.99 3.36
CA VAL A 14 3.82 -12.85 3.52
C VAL A 14 2.86 -12.12 4.46
N VAL A 15 1.58 -12.07 4.11
CA VAL A 15 0.54 -11.47 4.96
C VAL A 15 0.44 -12.28 6.26
N GLU A 16 0.63 -11.63 7.40
CA GLU A 16 0.49 -12.25 8.72
C GLU A 16 -0.95 -12.15 9.25
N GLU A 17 -1.57 -10.98 9.10
CA GLU A 17 -2.93 -10.67 9.56
C GLU A 17 -3.60 -9.69 8.59
N VAL A 18 -4.94 -9.67 8.57
CA VAL A 18 -5.75 -8.68 7.83
C VAL A 18 -6.82 -8.06 8.73
N GLY A 19 -7.17 -6.80 8.48
CA GLY A 19 -8.28 -6.13 9.17
C GLY A 19 -9.65 -6.69 8.79
N THR A 20 -10.68 -6.40 9.60
CA THR A 20 -12.02 -6.99 9.45
C THR A 20 -12.74 -6.61 8.15
N GLU A 21 -12.35 -5.51 7.50
CA GLU A 21 -12.95 -5.05 6.24
C GLU A 21 -12.19 -5.52 4.99
N VAL A 22 -11.05 -6.21 5.16
CA VAL A 22 -10.24 -6.71 4.04
C VAL A 22 -10.85 -8.02 3.52
N THR A 23 -11.25 -8.02 2.24
CA THR A 23 -11.93 -9.16 1.60
C THR A 23 -11.12 -9.83 0.49
N HIS A 24 -9.96 -9.27 0.12
CA HIS A 24 -9.20 -9.66 -1.08
C HIS A 24 -7.77 -10.11 -0.79
N LEU A 25 -7.38 -10.16 0.48
CA LEU A 25 -6.11 -10.72 0.97
C LEU A 25 -6.39 -11.67 2.13
N SER A 26 -5.51 -12.65 2.32
CA SER A 26 -5.57 -13.61 3.42
C SER A 26 -4.19 -13.83 4.06
N PRO A 27 -4.13 -14.16 5.36
CA PRO A 27 -2.90 -14.63 5.98
C PRO A 27 -2.27 -15.78 5.16
N GLY A 28 -0.96 -15.69 4.90
CA GLY A 28 -0.22 -16.62 4.06
C GLY A 28 -0.02 -16.18 2.60
N ASP A 29 -0.73 -15.16 2.12
CA ASP A 29 -0.52 -14.62 0.78
C ASP A 29 0.86 -13.99 0.63
N ARG A 30 1.53 -14.25 -0.50
CA ARG A 30 2.79 -13.58 -0.85
C ARG A 30 2.50 -12.27 -1.56
N VAL A 31 3.07 -11.17 -1.06
CA VAL A 31 2.78 -9.83 -1.55
C VAL A 31 4.05 -9.04 -1.87
N VAL A 32 3.92 -8.13 -2.84
CA VAL A 32 4.85 -7.02 -3.10
C VAL A 32 4.09 -5.74 -2.73
N VAL A 33 4.69 -4.87 -1.93
CA VAL A 33 4.05 -3.60 -1.57
C VAL A 33 4.65 -2.48 -2.42
N PRO A 34 3.85 -1.81 -3.27
CA PRO A 34 4.32 -0.63 -3.98
C PRO A 34 4.68 0.49 -3.00
N PHE A 35 5.70 1.28 -3.31
CA PHE A 35 6.12 2.38 -2.43
C PHE A 35 5.09 3.51 -2.34
N GLN A 36 4.27 3.65 -3.39
CA GLN A 36 3.26 4.69 -3.47
C GLN A 36 2.08 4.34 -2.57
N ILE A 37 1.80 5.23 -1.61
CA ILE A 37 0.53 5.22 -0.89
C ILE A 37 -0.50 5.88 -1.81
N ALA A 38 -1.60 5.21 -2.12
CA ALA A 38 -2.65 5.73 -2.99
C ALA A 38 -4.04 5.51 -2.37
N CYS A 39 -4.95 6.49 -2.51
CA CYS A 39 -6.26 6.46 -1.88
C CYS A 39 -7.27 5.50 -2.55
N GLY A 40 -6.99 5.08 -3.78
CA GLY A 40 -7.84 4.14 -4.52
C GLY A 40 -9.16 4.71 -5.04
N SER A 41 -9.43 6.02 -4.87
CA SER A 41 -10.74 6.62 -5.21
C SER A 41 -10.72 8.02 -5.84
N CYS A 42 -9.54 8.66 -6.00
CA CYS A 42 -9.45 9.94 -6.72
C CYS A 42 -9.49 9.73 -8.24
N PHE A 43 -9.63 10.84 -9.00
CA PHE A 43 -9.73 10.83 -10.45
C PHE A 43 -8.58 10.09 -11.15
N MET A 44 -7.37 10.15 -10.58
CA MET A 44 -6.20 9.42 -11.09
C MET A 44 -6.22 7.94 -10.67
N CYS A 45 -6.59 7.63 -9.43
CA CYS A 45 -6.64 6.25 -8.93
C CYS A 45 -7.70 5.41 -9.69
N ASP A 46 -8.87 5.98 -9.97
CA ASP A 46 -9.93 5.32 -10.73
C ASP A 46 -9.50 4.95 -12.16
N ARG A 47 -8.45 5.60 -12.67
CA ARG A 47 -7.84 5.32 -13.98
C ARG A 47 -6.64 4.38 -13.91
N GLY A 48 -6.33 3.83 -12.74
CA GLY A 48 -5.13 3.01 -12.53
C GLY A 48 -3.83 3.83 -12.61
N LEU A 49 -3.89 5.14 -12.30
CA LEU A 49 -2.73 6.03 -12.24
C LEU A 49 -2.38 6.34 -10.78
N GLN A 50 -2.13 5.29 -9.98
CA GLN A 50 -1.90 5.40 -8.53
C GLN A 50 -0.67 6.26 -8.19
N THR A 51 0.32 6.35 -9.08
CA THR A 51 1.50 7.21 -8.90
C THR A 51 1.18 8.70 -8.95
N GLN A 52 -0.01 9.07 -9.41
CA GLN A 52 -0.50 10.45 -9.50
C GLN A 52 -1.65 10.70 -8.51
N CYS A 53 -1.72 9.94 -7.40
CA CYS A 53 -2.82 10.02 -6.45
C CYS A 53 -3.02 11.44 -5.90
N GLU A 54 -4.18 12.05 -6.11
CA GLU A 54 -4.41 13.45 -5.72
C GLU A 54 -4.47 13.68 -4.20
N THR A 55 -4.57 12.61 -3.41
CA THR A 55 -4.73 12.67 -1.94
C THR A 55 -3.42 12.54 -1.17
N THR A 56 -2.45 11.83 -1.71
CA THR A 56 -1.26 11.37 -0.97
C THR A 56 0.05 11.81 -1.62
N GLN A 57 -0.03 12.66 -2.64
CA GLN A 57 1.11 13.35 -3.25
C GLN A 57 1.50 14.60 -2.46
#